data_AF-A0A7C1U8M8-F1
#
_entry.id   AF-A0A7C1U8M8-F1
#
_cell.length_a   1.000
_cell.length_b   1.000
_cell.length_c   1.000
_cell.angle_alpha   90.00
_cell.angle_beta   90.00
_cell.angle_gamma   90.00
#
_symmetry.space_group_name_H-M   'P 1'
#
loop_
_entity.id
_entity.type
_entity.pdbx_description
1 polymer ?
#
loop_
_entity_poly.entity_id
_entity_poly.type
_entity_poly.pdbx_seq_one_letter_code
_entity_poly.pdbx_strand_id
1 'polypeptide(L)'
;MSEFNLIDEPWIPCIDLNGQPVEYGIRNTFAKAHELREICDDSPLVTVAIHRLLLAILYRAFQGPTGMKEWGKLYQVGSFSVDGKLGDYLNKWRNRFFLFDEKYPFMQVAELDLNDYKENGEIKKDKSDGIMRLAREAPDKGGRILFDHRVGTERPDYEPKQIAKMLLAAQSYSGTGVASGGKIGTQKISPTPCQFAPCVDGLCLYLQGKNLFQTLLLNLVPTDLPSNDLPAWEDDNIASTAIRSWSKSFVLSGRVQRYAPLSRFVRLLDKRSIFFTNGLKPDADSGDPMKIYRREDMKKRFEPIKLSEKKAAWRDAHALFSYIITDRQKPAACLNHAARLSDLHSLANIVGFARDQNKILLWRHERMPVPAALLSEDNLIERLGGLIQNAENAAIELNNRMRRIAKLSLSPSAETPDGRQPDKDDVARLIEAIDPRPVYWSRLEQHFYTLLENLPGDWDLASGDWKEDDRQTATNTWREQVKREARCALEESIRSLGTTSRAIQAVARVRTDFNDGDLKPKNRKSKNRKGGRKQNES
;
A
#
# COMPACT_ATOMS: atom_id res chain seq x y z
N MET A 1 -33.21 -15.20 11.81
CA MET A 1 -32.61 -16.44 11.28
C MET A 1 -31.21 -16.13 10.77
N SER A 2 -30.20 -16.92 11.10
CA SER A 2 -28.82 -16.68 10.68
C SER A 2 -28.60 -17.11 9.22
N GLU A 3 -28.04 -16.25 8.38
CA GLU A 3 -27.81 -16.51 6.94
C GLU A 3 -26.35 -16.22 6.56
N PHE A 4 -25.83 -17.03 5.63
CA PHE A 4 -24.51 -16.89 5.00
C PHE A 4 -23.32 -16.94 5.98
N ASN A 5 -22.86 -18.16 6.29
CA ASN A 5 -21.71 -18.35 7.19
C ASN A 5 -20.38 -18.27 6.41
N LEU A 6 -19.55 -17.28 6.69
CA LEU A 6 -18.29 -17.03 5.98
C LEU A 6 -17.27 -18.18 6.12
N ILE A 7 -17.44 -19.09 7.10
CA ILE A 7 -16.55 -20.24 7.25
C ILE A 7 -16.79 -21.28 6.16
N ASP A 8 -18.05 -21.50 5.81
CA ASP A 8 -18.46 -22.64 4.97
C ASP A 8 -18.89 -22.19 3.56
N GLU A 9 -19.58 -21.05 3.45
CA GLU A 9 -20.09 -20.53 2.18
C GLU A 9 -18.97 -19.98 1.29
N PRO A 10 -19.04 -20.14 -0.04
CA PRO A 10 -18.02 -19.63 -0.96
C PRO A 10 -18.09 -18.10 -1.09
N TRP A 11 -16.97 -17.42 -0.78
CA TRP A 11 -16.87 -15.97 -0.96
C TRP A 11 -15.44 -15.45 -1.15
N ILE A 12 -14.41 -16.20 -0.77
CA ILE A 12 -13.01 -15.82 -0.93
C ILE A 12 -12.57 -16.18 -2.35
N PRO A 13 -12.27 -15.19 -3.22
CA PRO A 13 -11.86 -15.44 -4.58
C PRO A 13 -10.38 -15.81 -4.62
N CYS A 14 -10.09 -16.97 -5.20
CA CYS A 14 -8.74 -17.50 -5.34
C CYS A 14 -8.48 -17.87 -6.79
N ILE A 15 -7.20 -17.96 -7.13
CA ILE A 15 -6.75 -18.62 -8.35
C ILE A 15 -6.07 -19.93 -7.95
N ASP A 16 -6.49 -21.04 -8.55
CA ASP A 16 -5.84 -22.33 -8.33
C ASP A 16 -4.47 -22.40 -9.04
N LEU A 17 -3.71 -23.48 -8.81
CA LEU A 17 -2.40 -23.66 -9.46
C LEU A 17 -2.49 -23.82 -11.00
N ASN A 18 -3.67 -24.15 -11.54
CA ASN A 18 -3.93 -24.23 -12.99
C ASN A 18 -4.37 -22.89 -13.59
N GLY A 19 -4.46 -21.83 -12.79
CA GLY A 19 -4.88 -20.51 -13.22
C GLY A 19 -6.39 -20.31 -13.29
N GLN A 20 -7.20 -21.25 -12.78
CA GLN A 20 -8.65 -21.14 -12.79
C GLN A 20 -9.17 -20.34 -11.58
N PRO A 21 -10.13 -19.41 -11.78
CA PRO A 21 -10.78 -18.73 -10.69
C PRO A 21 -11.71 -19.68 -9.94
N VAL A 22 -11.58 -19.71 -8.61
CA VAL A 22 -12.39 -20.54 -7.71
C VAL A 22 -12.79 -19.72 -6.48
N GLU A 23 -13.94 -20.01 -5.89
CA GLU A 23 -14.40 -19.37 -4.65
C GLU A 23 -14.60 -20.41 -3.54
N TYR A 24 -14.10 -20.11 -2.35
CA TYR A 24 -14.21 -20.98 -1.18
C TYR A 24 -14.63 -20.19 0.07
N GLY A 25 -15.20 -20.87 1.06
CA GLY A 25 -15.31 -20.35 2.42
C GLY A 25 -13.96 -20.39 3.14
N ILE A 26 -13.86 -19.81 4.33
CA ILE A 26 -12.61 -19.74 5.10
C ILE A 26 -12.03 -21.14 5.35
N ARG A 27 -12.87 -22.12 5.71
CA ARG A 27 -12.41 -23.49 6.00
C ARG A 27 -11.74 -24.13 4.79
N ASN A 28 -12.42 -24.11 3.65
CA ASN A 28 -11.91 -24.73 2.42
C ASN A 28 -10.71 -23.96 1.85
N THR A 29 -10.67 -22.63 2.03
CA THR A 29 -9.50 -21.82 1.67
C THR A 29 -8.24 -22.26 2.43
N PHE A 30 -8.36 -22.52 3.73
CA PHE A 30 -7.22 -23.06 4.50
C PHE A 30 -6.86 -24.49 4.10
N ALA A 31 -7.86 -25.39 4.02
CA ALA A 31 -7.62 -26.79 3.64
C ALA A 31 -6.89 -26.91 2.29
N LYS A 32 -7.31 -26.10 1.31
CA LYS A 32 -6.76 -26.09 -0.04
C LYS A 32 -5.66 -25.07 -0.27
N ALA A 33 -5.15 -24.39 0.76
CA ALA A 33 -4.18 -23.30 0.59
C ALA A 33 -2.90 -23.74 -0.18
N HIS A 34 -2.56 -25.02 -0.14
CA HIS A 34 -1.42 -25.60 -0.86
C HIS A 34 -1.70 -25.86 -2.35
N GLU A 35 -2.97 -25.91 -2.76
CA GLU A 35 -3.49 -26.06 -4.13
C GLU A 35 -3.88 -24.71 -4.78
N LEU A 36 -3.80 -23.62 -4.02
CA LEU A 36 -4.16 -22.28 -4.45
C LEU A 36 -2.92 -21.46 -4.72
N ARG A 37 -2.85 -20.80 -5.88
CA ARG A 37 -1.75 -19.89 -6.24
C ARG A 37 -1.79 -18.64 -5.39
N GLU A 38 -2.95 -17.98 -5.32
CA GLU A 38 -3.14 -16.69 -4.65
C GLU A 38 -4.63 -16.41 -4.38
N ILE A 39 -4.90 -15.47 -3.47
CA ILE A 39 -6.20 -14.78 -3.37
C ILE A 39 -6.18 -13.64 -4.38
N CYS A 40 -7.21 -13.53 -5.21
CA CYS A 40 -7.30 -12.53 -6.27
C CYS A 40 -8.73 -12.01 -6.38
N ASP A 41 -8.94 -10.78 -5.94
CA ASP A 41 -10.18 -10.03 -6.16
C ASP A 41 -9.88 -8.83 -7.07
N ASP A 42 -10.89 -8.37 -7.81
CA ASP A 42 -10.79 -7.17 -8.66
C ASP A 42 -10.36 -5.94 -7.85
N SER A 43 -10.74 -5.88 -6.57
CA SER A 43 -10.26 -4.89 -5.62
C SER A 43 -9.09 -5.45 -4.80
N PRO A 44 -7.86 -4.91 -4.93
CA PRO A 44 -6.72 -5.36 -4.12
C PRO A 44 -6.88 -4.96 -2.66
N LEU A 45 -7.78 -4.01 -2.36
CA LEU A 45 -8.17 -3.67 -1.00
C LEU A 45 -8.87 -4.85 -0.32
N VAL A 46 -9.78 -5.51 -1.04
CA VAL A 46 -10.42 -6.75 -0.60
C VAL A 46 -9.36 -7.84 -0.43
N THR A 47 -8.47 -7.99 -1.41
CA THR A 47 -7.37 -8.97 -1.33
C THR A 47 -6.53 -8.80 -0.06
N VAL A 48 -6.09 -7.57 0.28
CA VAL A 48 -5.34 -7.31 1.52
C VAL A 48 -6.19 -7.60 2.75
N ALA A 49 -7.45 -7.17 2.76
CA ALA A 49 -8.33 -7.34 3.92
C ALA A 49 -8.61 -8.83 4.21
N ILE A 50 -8.75 -9.66 3.17
CA ILE A 50 -8.87 -11.12 3.31
C ILE A 50 -7.57 -11.73 3.87
N HIS A 51 -6.40 -11.37 3.36
CA HIS A 51 -5.13 -11.87 3.90
C HIS A 51 -5.00 -11.55 5.40
N ARG A 52 -5.36 -10.33 5.80
CA ARG A 52 -5.35 -9.90 7.20
C ARG A 52 -6.33 -10.72 8.05
N LEU A 53 -7.55 -10.94 7.57
CA LEU A 53 -8.53 -11.79 8.24
C LEU A 53 -8.00 -13.22 8.45
N LEU A 54 -7.46 -13.84 7.40
CA LEU A 54 -6.93 -15.20 7.49
C LEU A 54 -5.74 -15.28 8.44
N LEU A 55 -4.81 -14.31 8.40
CA LEU A 55 -3.70 -14.24 9.35
C LEU A 55 -4.17 -14.07 10.79
N ALA A 56 -5.16 -13.19 11.04
CA ALA A 56 -5.77 -13.05 12.36
C ALA A 56 -6.33 -14.38 12.89
N ILE A 57 -7.05 -15.12 12.04
CA ILE A 57 -7.56 -16.46 12.39
C ILE A 57 -6.41 -17.42 12.69
N LEU A 58 -5.34 -17.45 11.90
CA LEU A 58 -4.19 -18.32 12.12
C LEU A 58 -3.48 -18.02 13.46
N TYR A 59 -3.23 -16.75 13.78
CA TYR A 59 -2.63 -16.37 15.07
C TYR A 59 -3.48 -16.87 16.25
N ARG A 60 -4.80 -16.71 16.17
CA ARG A 60 -5.73 -17.10 17.24
C ARG A 60 -5.94 -18.62 17.31
N ALA A 61 -5.98 -19.31 16.18
CA ALA A 61 -6.12 -20.75 16.13
C ALA A 61 -4.88 -21.48 16.67
N PHE A 62 -3.68 -21.03 16.28
CA PHE A 62 -2.44 -21.65 16.73
C PHE A 62 -1.89 -21.10 18.05
N GLN A 63 -2.41 -19.97 18.53
CA GLN A 63 -1.88 -19.22 19.69
C GLN A 63 -0.39 -18.90 19.50
N GLY A 64 -0.02 -18.46 18.29
CA GLY A 64 1.36 -18.30 17.86
C GLY A 64 1.47 -18.22 16.34
N PRO A 65 2.64 -18.56 15.75
CA PRO A 65 3.84 -19.09 16.41
C PRO A 65 4.56 -18.04 17.25
N THR A 66 5.20 -18.46 18.34
CA THR A 66 5.97 -17.57 19.23
C THR A 66 7.45 -17.49 18.85
N GLY A 67 7.95 -18.51 18.14
CA GLY A 67 9.33 -18.56 17.67
C GLY A 67 9.53 -19.35 16.36
N MET A 68 10.74 -19.26 15.81
CA MET A 68 11.09 -19.89 14.52
C MET A 68 10.94 -21.42 14.54
N LYS A 69 11.16 -22.08 15.68
CA LYS A 69 10.99 -23.54 15.79
C LYS A 69 9.54 -23.97 15.60
N GLU A 70 8.60 -23.25 16.19
CA GLU A 70 7.16 -23.53 16.04
C GLU A 70 6.69 -23.22 14.62
N TRP A 71 7.14 -22.08 14.09
CA TRP A 71 6.86 -21.69 12.71
C TRP A 71 7.41 -22.72 11.72
N GLY A 72 8.65 -23.18 11.91
CA GLY A 72 9.28 -24.18 11.04
C GLY A 72 8.54 -25.51 11.02
N LYS A 73 8.01 -25.95 12.17
CA LYS A 73 7.13 -27.13 12.23
C LYS A 73 5.86 -26.94 11.40
N LEU A 74 5.22 -25.78 11.50
CA LEU A 74 4.04 -25.48 10.67
C LEU A 74 4.40 -25.48 9.19
N TYR A 75 5.51 -24.84 8.82
CA TYR A 75 5.97 -24.72 7.44
C TYR A 75 6.31 -26.07 6.80
N GLN A 76 6.95 -26.97 7.55
CA GLN A 76 7.35 -28.31 7.08
C GLN A 76 6.15 -29.23 6.75
N VAL A 77 4.97 -28.99 7.32
CA VAL A 77 3.76 -29.78 7.00
C VAL A 77 3.33 -29.57 5.55
N GLY A 78 3.57 -28.39 4.98
CA GLY A 78 3.23 -28.07 3.59
C GLY A 78 1.74 -27.78 3.32
N SER A 79 0.87 -27.97 4.30
CA SER A 79 -0.58 -27.68 4.22
C SER A 79 -1.17 -27.38 5.60
N PHE A 80 -2.37 -26.80 5.64
CA PHE A 80 -3.13 -26.64 6.89
C PHE A 80 -4.09 -27.81 7.09
N SER A 81 -4.08 -28.43 8.27
CA SER A 81 -5.11 -29.39 8.67
C SER A 81 -6.30 -28.67 9.30
N VAL A 82 -7.50 -28.94 8.77
CA VAL A 82 -8.78 -28.44 9.31
C VAL A 82 -9.42 -29.40 10.32
N ASP A 83 -8.71 -30.46 10.72
CA ASP A 83 -9.15 -31.43 11.74
C ASP A 83 -8.40 -31.26 13.08
N GLY A 84 -7.50 -30.28 13.17
CA GLY A 84 -6.76 -29.94 14.39
C GLY A 84 -7.13 -28.57 14.97
N LYS A 85 -6.16 -27.90 15.59
CA LYS A 85 -6.33 -26.59 16.26
C LYS A 85 -7.09 -25.56 15.42
N LEU A 86 -6.85 -25.52 14.10
CA LEU A 86 -7.55 -24.62 13.18
C LEU A 86 -9.03 -24.99 13.02
N GLY A 87 -9.33 -26.28 12.83
CA GLY A 87 -10.70 -26.80 12.78
C GLY A 87 -11.47 -26.52 14.05
N ASP A 88 -10.87 -26.82 15.20
CA ASP A 88 -11.44 -26.60 16.53
C ASP A 88 -11.78 -25.12 16.75
N TYR A 89 -10.86 -24.23 16.36
CA TYR A 89 -11.07 -22.79 16.45
C TYR A 89 -12.23 -22.32 15.57
N LEU A 90 -12.28 -22.76 14.30
CA LEU A 90 -13.36 -22.41 13.39
C LEU A 90 -14.72 -22.93 13.89
N ASN A 91 -14.76 -24.16 14.42
CA ASN A 91 -15.97 -24.75 14.98
C ASN A 91 -16.45 -24.00 16.22
N LYS A 92 -15.53 -23.66 17.14
CA LYS A 92 -15.82 -22.89 18.35
C LYS A 92 -16.47 -21.54 18.03
N TRP A 93 -15.97 -20.85 17.00
CA TRP A 93 -16.42 -19.51 16.67
C TRP A 93 -17.45 -19.44 15.54
N ARG A 94 -17.91 -20.58 15.03
CA ARG A 94 -18.79 -20.66 13.85
C ARG A 94 -20.02 -19.76 13.93
N ASN A 95 -20.64 -19.67 15.10
CA ASN A 95 -21.83 -18.85 15.32
C ASN A 95 -21.58 -17.32 15.23
N ARG A 96 -20.32 -16.88 15.21
CA ARG A 96 -19.92 -15.46 15.09
C ARG A 96 -19.54 -15.07 13.65
N PHE A 97 -19.59 -16.02 12.72
CA PHE A 97 -19.21 -15.86 11.31
C PHE A 97 -20.42 -15.85 10.37
N PHE A 98 -21.64 -15.66 10.87
CA PHE A 98 -22.79 -15.39 10.03
C PHE A 98 -22.82 -13.91 9.62
N LEU A 99 -22.95 -13.63 8.32
CA LEU A 99 -23.02 -12.26 7.83
C LEU A 99 -24.32 -11.58 8.28
N PHE A 100 -25.43 -12.31 8.22
CA PHE A 100 -26.72 -11.88 8.75
C PHE A 100 -27.02 -12.70 9.99
N ASP A 101 -26.98 -12.04 11.15
CA ASP A 101 -27.40 -12.61 12.41
C ASP A 101 -28.04 -11.51 13.27
N GLU A 102 -28.96 -11.90 14.13
CA GLU A 102 -29.66 -10.98 15.03
C GLU A 102 -28.79 -10.56 16.22
N LYS A 103 -27.91 -11.46 16.69
CA LYS A 103 -27.13 -11.25 17.92
C LYS A 103 -25.65 -11.06 17.63
N TYR A 104 -25.08 -11.82 16.70
CA TYR A 104 -23.65 -11.83 16.40
C TYR A 104 -23.35 -11.71 14.90
N PRO A 105 -23.82 -10.65 14.22
CA PRO A 105 -23.49 -10.44 12.83
C PRO A 105 -21.98 -10.19 12.69
N PHE A 106 -21.33 -10.94 11.79
CA PHE A 106 -19.88 -10.94 11.62
C PHE A 106 -19.36 -9.52 11.37
N MET A 107 -18.42 -9.07 12.21
CA MET A 107 -17.77 -7.74 12.17
C MET A 107 -18.75 -6.55 12.04
N GLN A 108 -19.93 -6.68 12.64
CA GLN A 108 -21.00 -5.69 12.68
C GLN A 108 -21.47 -5.45 14.11
N VAL A 109 -22.30 -4.44 14.30
CA VAL A 109 -22.93 -4.11 15.59
C VAL A 109 -24.43 -4.38 15.49
N ALA A 110 -24.92 -5.43 16.16
CA ALA A 110 -26.29 -5.93 16.02
C ALA A 110 -27.39 -4.89 16.27
N GLU A 111 -27.34 -4.21 17.42
CA GLU A 111 -28.37 -3.25 17.86
C GLU A 111 -28.08 -1.80 17.43
N LEU A 112 -27.26 -1.59 16.39
CA LEU A 112 -26.95 -0.27 15.88
C LEU A 112 -28.16 0.34 15.18
N ASP A 113 -28.54 1.55 15.59
CA ASP A 113 -29.61 2.33 14.99
C ASP A 113 -29.21 3.80 14.91
N LEU A 114 -29.12 4.34 13.69
CA LEU A 114 -28.71 5.73 13.44
C LEU A 114 -29.88 6.66 13.12
N ASN A 115 -31.10 6.14 13.05
CA ASN A 115 -32.27 6.95 12.73
C ASN A 115 -32.57 7.98 13.83
N ASP A 116 -33.13 9.12 13.41
CA ASP A 116 -33.75 10.05 14.35
C ASP A 116 -35.24 9.72 14.44
N TYR A 117 -35.77 9.68 15.66
CA TYR A 117 -37.18 9.39 15.93
C TYR A 117 -37.91 10.61 16.47
N LYS A 118 -39.21 10.71 16.17
CA LYS A 118 -40.14 11.61 16.83
C LYS A 118 -40.55 11.03 18.19
N GLU A 119 -41.20 11.82 19.04
CA GLU A 119 -41.70 11.39 20.35
C GLU A 119 -42.70 10.22 20.26
N ASN A 120 -43.46 10.13 19.16
CA ASN A 120 -44.41 9.05 18.89
C ASN A 120 -43.76 7.75 18.36
N GLY A 121 -42.42 7.69 18.26
CA GLY A 121 -41.70 6.51 17.78
C GLY A 121 -41.56 6.40 16.26
N GLU A 122 -42.12 7.32 15.48
CA GLU A 122 -41.93 7.35 14.02
C GLU A 122 -40.53 7.83 13.64
N ILE A 123 -39.97 7.30 12.56
CA ILE A 123 -38.70 7.78 11.99
C ILE A 123 -38.90 9.21 11.48
N LYS A 124 -38.23 10.17 12.12
CA LYS A 124 -38.13 11.56 11.67
C LYS A 124 -37.15 11.69 10.51
N LYS A 125 -36.03 10.96 10.59
CA LYS A 125 -34.99 10.97 9.56
C LYS A 125 -34.34 9.60 9.45
N ASP A 126 -34.50 8.99 8.28
CA ASP A 126 -33.77 7.79 7.89
C ASP A 126 -32.31 8.16 7.62
N LYS A 127 -31.39 7.57 8.40
CA LYS A 127 -29.94 7.74 8.23
C LYS A 127 -29.26 6.48 7.67
N SER A 128 -30.02 5.55 7.11
CA SER A 128 -29.46 4.43 6.38
C SER A 128 -28.74 4.89 5.10
N ASP A 129 -27.69 4.16 4.76
CA ASP A 129 -26.93 4.28 3.51
C ASP A 129 -27.19 3.05 2.63
N GLY A 130 -26.90 3.16 1.34
CA GLY A 130 -26.84 1.97 0.47
C GLY A 130 -25.54 1.17 0.72
N ILE A 131 -25.56 -0.14 0.45
CA ILE A 131 -24.39 -1.02 0.63
C ILE A 131 -23.13 -0.50 -0.07
N MET A 132 -23.28 0.18 -1.21
CA MET A 132 -22.17 0.77 -1.96
C MET A 132 -21.28 1.70 -1.12
N ARG A 133 -21.81 2.23 0.00
CA ARG A 133 -21.04 3.00 0.98
C ARG A 133 -19.83 2.23 1.56
N LEU A 134 -19.85 0.90 1.53
CA LEU A 134 -18.74 0.05 1.95
C LEU A 134 -17.64 -0.06 0.88
N ALA A 135 -17.97 0.12 -0.40
CA ALA A 135 -17.02 0.05 -1.51
C ALA A 135 -16.28 1.37 -1.64
N ARG A 136 -15.02 1.43 -1.18
CA ARG A 136 -14.26 2.69 -1.20
C ARG A 136 -13.92 3.18 -2.61
N GLU A 137 -13.89 2.28 -3.58
CA GLU A 137 -13.73 2.60 -5.00
C GLU A 137 -14.96 3.28 -5.62
N ALA A 138 -16.12 3.18 -4.99
CA ALA A 138 -17.33 3.85 -5.46
C ALA A 138 -17.39 5.33 -5.02
N PRO A 139 -18.10 6.19 -5.77
CA PRO A 139 -18.29 7.59 -5.37
C PRO A 139 -19.02 7.69 -4.03
N ASP A 140 -18.51 8.54 -3.13
CA ASP A 140 -19.23 8.92 -1.92
C ASP A 140 -20.53 9.70 -2.26
N LYS A 141 -21.45 9.83 -1.29
CA LYS A 141 -22.62 10.72 -1.42
C LYS A 141 -22.17 12.15 -1.79
N GLY A 142 -22.50 12.61 -3.00
CA GLY A 142 -22.10 13.91 -3.54
C GLY A 142 -20.69 13.96 -4.16
N GLY A 143 -20.00 12.83 -4.24
CA GLY A 143 -18.75 12.67 -4.97
C GLY A 143 -18.95 12.82 -6.48
N ARG A 144 -17.91 13.23 -7.19
CA ARG A 144 -17.94 13.24 -8.65
C ARG A 144 -18.03 11.79 -9.13
N ILE A 145 -19.09 11.50 -9.86
CA ILE A 145 -19.23 10.25 -10.61
C ILE A 145 -18.13 10.21 -11.66
N LEU A 146 -17.18 9.30 -11.50
CA LEU A 146 -16.15 9.01 -12.49
C LEU A 146 -16.40 7.57 -12.96
N PHE A 147 -16.99 7.44 -14.14
CA PHE A 147 -17.26 6.17 -14.83
C PHE A 147 -18.30 5.22 -14.19
N ASP A 148 -18.96 5.60 -13.08
CA ASP A 148 -20.08 4.85 -12.47
C ASP A 148 -21.40 5.62 -12.58
N HIS A 149 -22.26 5.26 -13.52
CA HIS A 149 -23.54 5.93 -13.76
C HIS A 149 -24.63 5.64 -12.70
N ARG A 150 -24.33 4.84 -11.67
CA ARG A 150 -25.27 4.59 -10.57
C ARG A 150 -25.47 5.88 -9.77
N VAL A 151 -26.70 6.40 -9.77
CA VAL A 151 -27.06 7.58 -8.97
C VAL A 151 -27.00 7.18 -7.50
N GLY A 152 -26.41 8.00 -6.62
CA GLY A 152 -26.29 7.71 -5.18
C GLY A 152 -27.62 7.53 -4.41
N THR A 153 -28.76 7.63 -5.11
CA THR A 153 -30.12 7.35 -4.62
C THR A 153 -30.59 5.92 -4.88
N GLU A 154 -30.00 5.20 -5.83
CA GLU A 154 -30.36 3.80 -6.09
C GLU A 154 -29.63 2.87 -5.12
N ARG A 155 -30.37 1.93 -4.53
CA ARG A 155 -29.84 0.88 -3.65
C ARG A 155 -30.04 -0.48 -4.32
N PRO A 156 -29.10 -0.90 -5.20
CA PRO A 156 -29.19 -2.21 -5.81
C PRO A 156 -29.03 -3.31 -4.75
N ASP A 157 -29.58 -4.48 -5.07
CA ASP A 157 -29.41 -5.67 -4.26
C ASP A 157 -28.02 -6.26 -4.50
N TYR A 158 -27.35 -6.68 -3.43
CA TYR A 158 -26.04 -7.32 -3.51
C TYR A 158 -26.09 -8.75 -2.97
N GLU A 159 -25.30 -9.62 -3.59
CA GLU A 159 -25.13 -10.98 -3.08
C GLU A 159 -24.38 -10.96 -1.74
N PRO A 160 -24.72 -11.83 -0.78
CA PRO A 160 -24.03 -11.92 0.51
C PRO A 160 -22.49 -12.00 0.39
N LYS A 161 -21.97 -12.72 -0.60
CA LYS A 161 -20.52 -12.81 -0.85
C LYS A 161 -19.89 -11.47 -1.21
N GLN A 162 -20.58 -10.64 -2.01
CA GLN A 162 -20.12 -9.30 -2.36
C GLN A 162 -20.12 -8.39 -1.13
N ILE A 163 -21.19 -8.48 -0.32
CA ILE A 163 -21.33 -7.73 0.92
C ILE A 163 -20.22 -8.07 1.92
N ALA A 164 -19.90 -9.36 2.09
CA ALA A 164 -18.81 -9.81 2.95
C ALA A 164 -17.46 -9.19 2.55
N LYS A 165 -17.14 -9.21 1.25
CA LYS A 165 -15.92 -8.59 0.70
C LYS A 165 -15.87 -7.09 0.95
N MET A 166 -16.95 -6.38 0.63
CA MET A 166 -17.06 -4.93 0.85
C MET A 166 -16.98 -4.56 2.33
N LEU A 167 -17.64 -5.30 3.22
CA LEU A 167 -17.59 -5.08 4.67
C LEU A 167 -16.15 -5.20 5.19
N LEU A 168 -15.44 -6.26 4.80
CA LEU A 168 -14.08 -6.50 5.26
C LEU A 168 -13.09 -5.43 4.73
N ALA A 169 -13.23 -5.05 3.46
CA ALA A 169 -12.48 -3.94 2.89
C ALA A 169 -12.78 -2.63 3.63
N ALA A 170 -14.05 -2.35 3.94
CA ALA A 170 -14.45 -1.15 4.67
C ALA A 170 -13.82 -1.09 6.07
N GLN A 171 -13.76 -2.20 6.79
CA GLN A 171 -13.11 -2.26 8.10
C GLN A 171 -11.60 -1.95 8.03
N SER A 172 -10.95 -2.20 6.89
CA SER A 172 -9.51 -1.93 6.70
C SER A 172 -9.21 -0.57 6.07
N TYR A 173 -10.06 -0.09 5.15
CA TYR A 173 -9.78 1.02 4.24
C TYR A 173 -10.80 2.17 4.25
N SER A 174 -11.77 2.17 5.17
CA SER A 174 -12.71 3.30 5.27
C SER A 174 -12.02 4.62 5.65
N GLY A 175 -12.29 5.66 4.87
CA GLY A 175 -11.79 7.02 5.08
C GLY A 175 -12.69 7.90 5.96
N THR A 176 -12.36 9.19 6.03
CA THR A 176 -13.10 10.18 6.80
C THR A 176 -14.39 10.59 6.08
N GLY A 177 -15.53 10.19 6.65
CA GLY A 177 -16.86 10.74 6.33
C GLY A 177 -17.49 11.41 7.56
N VAL A 178 -18.64 12.06 7.37
CA VAL A 178 -19.45 12.58 8.49
C VAL A 178 -19.83 11.40 9.39
N ALA A 179 -19.47 11.51 10.67
CA ALA A 179 -19.84 10.53 11.68
C ALA A 179 -21.31 10.75 12.08
N SER A 180 -22.18 9.80 11.73
CA SER A 180 -23.57 9.83 12.17
C SER A 180 -23.68 9.32 13.61
N GLY A 181 -24.22 10.15 14.50
CA GLY A 181 -24.64 9.73 15.84
C GLY A 181 -25.96 8.94 15.80
N GLY A 182 -26.22 8.19 16.86
CA GLY A 182 -27.38 7.29 16.97
C GLY A 182 -27.41 6.59 18.33
N LYS A 183 -27.79 5.30 18.34
CA LYS A 183 -27.79 4.45 19.53
C LYS A 183 -27.33 3.03 19.21
N ILE A 184 -26.86 2.32 20.24
CA ILE A 184 -26.71 0.86 20.25
C ILE A 184 -27.60 0.35 21.38
N GLY A 185 -28.65 -0.38 21.04
CA GLY A 185 -29.70 -0.72 22.00
C GLY A 185 -30.29 0.55 22.61
N THR A 186 -30.14 0.72 23.92
CA THR A 186 -30.58 1.93 24.65
C THR A 186 -29.49 2.99 24.81
N GLN A 187 -28.23 2.65 24.53
CA GLN A 187 -27.08 3.55 24.73
C GLN A 187 -26.93 4.52 23.56
N LYS A 188 -27.01 5.82 23.81
CA LYS A 188 -26.70 6.85 22.79
C LYS A 188 -25.21 6.84 22.46
N ILE A 189 -24.89 6.97 21.18
CA ILE A 189 -23.52 7.05 20.66
C ILE A 189 -23.29 8.34 19.88
N SER A 190 -22.12 8.95 20.08
CA SER A 190 -21.68 10.15 19.37
C SER A 190 -20.23 9.95 18.92
N PRO A 191 -20.00 9.35 17.73
CA PRO A 191 -18.66 9.01 17.28
C PRO A 191 -17.83 10.25 16.93
N THR A 192 -16.52 10.21 17.20
CA THR A 192 -15.65 11.32 16.81
C THR A 192 -15.61 11.44 15.27
N PRO A 193 -15.67 12.65 14.71
CA PRO A 193 -15.45 12.85 13.28
C PRO A 193 -13.99 12.50 12.90
N CYS A 194 -13.77 12.36 11.59
CA CYS A 194 -12.43 12.26 10.99
C CYS A 194 -11.55 11.10 11.50
N GLN A 195 -12.05 9.87 11.42
CA GLN A 195 -11.28 8.66 11.72
C GLN A 195 -10.90 7.90 10.44
N PHE A 196 -9.66 7.44 10.34
CA PHE A 196 -9.20 6.57 9.26
C PHE A 196 -9.13 5.12 9.74
N ALA A 197 -9.54 4.18 8.90
CA ALA A 197 -9.26 2.77 9.12
C ALA A 197 -7.75 2.48 8.98
N PRO A 198 -7.23 1.41 9.60
CA PRO A 198 -5.79 1.21 9.74
C PRO A 198 -5.03 1.21 8.42
N CYS A 199 -5.57 0.65 7.33
CA CYS A 199 -4.84 0.52 6.06
C CYS A 199 -5.00 1.73 5.12
N VAL A 200 -5.71 2.79 5.53
CA VAL A 200 -5.91 3.97 4.66
C VAL A 200 -4.65 4.79 4.44
N ASP A 201 -3.84 4.93 5.50
CA ASP A 201 -2.60 5.70 5.41
C ASP A 201 -1.40 4.77 5.21
N GLY A 202 -0.63 5.02 4.16
CA GLY A 202 0.51 4.20 3.78
C GLY A 202 0.15 2.92 3.02
N LEU A 203 1.19 2.22 2.58
CA LEU A 203 1.10 0.94 1.88
C LEU A 203 1.11 -0.25 2.82
N CYS A 204 0.52 -1.36 2.37
CA CYS A 204 0.67 -2.68 2.92
C CYS A 204 1.60 -3.50 2.01
N LEU A 205 2.54 -4.22 2.62
CA LEU A 205 3.46 -5.15 1.98
C LEU A 205 3.27 -6.54 2.58
N TYR A 206 3.12 -7.55 1.71
CA TYR A 206 3.15 -8.96 2.10
C TYR A 206 3.94 -9.78 1.08
N LEU A 207 4.54 -10.88 1.53
CA LEU A 207 5.30 -11.79 0.67
C LEU A 207 4.42 -12.93 0.17
N GLN A 208 4.45 -13.18 -1.13
CA GLN A 208 3.80 -14.31 -1.78
C GLN A 208 4.83 -15.40 -2.06
N GLY A 209 4.50 -16.63 -1.66
CA GLY A 209 5.26 -17.83 -1.95
C GLY A 209 4.75 -18.56 -3.19
N LYS A 210 5.08 -19.86 -3.32
CA LYS A 210 4.65 -20.69 -4.47
C LYS A 210 3.14 -20.98 -4.48
N ASN A 211 2.50 -20.94 -3.31
CA ASN A 211 1.07 -21.14 -3.11
C ASN A 211 0.58 -20.32 -1.92
N LEU A 212 -0.73 -20.33 -1.68
CA LEU A 212 -1.37 -19.57 -0.61
C LEU A 212 -0.93 -20.06 0.79
N PHE A 213 -0.65 -21.34 0.97
CA PHE A 213 -0.11 -21.88 2.22
C PHE A 213 1.22 -21.21 2.58
N GLN A 214 2.18 -21.21 1.64
CA GLN A 214 3.47 -20.55 1.84
C GLN A 214 3.29 -19.04 2.02
N THR A 215 2.41 -18.41 1.25
CA THR A 215 2.07 -16.98 1.37
C THR A 215 1.58 -16.65 2.78
N LEU A 216 0.64 -17.41 3.32
CA LEU A 216 0.13 -17.19 4.67
C LEU A 216 1.22 -17.40 5.72
N LEU A 217 2.03 -18.47 5.62
CA LEU A 217 3.09 -18.70 6.60
C LEU A 217 4.24 -17.69 6.53
N LEU A 218 4.62 -17.21 5.35
CA LEU A 218 5.63 -16.15 5.22
C LEU A 218 5.20 -14.85 5.92
N ASN A 219 3.89 -14.60 6.03
CA ASN A 219 3.34 -13.44 6.72
C ASN A 219 2.82 -13.75 8.14
N LEU A 220 2.82 -15.02 8.56
CA LEU A 220 2.55 -15.47 9.92
C LEU A 220 3.82 -15.41 10.78
N VAL A 221 4.41 -14.21 10.86
CA VAL A 221 5.70 -13.97 11.50
C VAL A 221 5.64 -14.33 13.00
N PRO A 222 6.65 -15.03 13.56
CA PRO A 222 6.66 -15.34 14.98
C PRO A 222 6.54 -14.10 15.88
N THR A 223 5.70 -14.19 16.91
CA THR A 223 5.52 -13.15 17.94
C THR A 223 4.81 -13.72 19.16
N ASP A 224 5.05 -13.10 20.30
CA ASP A 224 4.16 -13.27 21.45
C ASP A 224 2.79 -12.68 21.13
N LEU A 225 1.75 -13.38 21.58
CA LEU A 225 0.36 -12.99 21.38
C LEU A 225 -0.23 -12.54 22.72
N PRO A 226 -0.39 -11.22 22.95
CA PRO A 226 -1.00 -10.72 24.18
C PRO A 226 -2.39 -11.31 24.41
N SER A 227 -2.72 -11.62 25.66
CA SER A 227 -4.03 -12.23 26.00
C SER A 227 -5.23 -11.34 25.64
N ASN A 228 -5.02 -10.02 25.58
CA ASN A 228 -6.00 -9.02 25.18
C ASN A 228 -5.98 -8.69 23.67
N ASP A 229 -5.13 -9.31 22.86
CA ASP A 229 -5.12 -9.17 21.40
C ASP A 229 -6.19 -10.07 20.77
N LEU A 230 -7.44 -9.64 20.93
CA LEU A 230 -8.64 -10.34 20.47
C LEU A 230 -9.23 -9.67 19.22
N PRO A 231 -9.69 -10.43 18.22
CA PRO A 231 -10.48 -9.90 17.12
C PRO A 231 -11.93 -9.66 17.55
N ALA A 232 -12.68 -8.90 16.75
CA ALA A 232 -14.05 -8.51 17.07
C ALA A 232 -15.02 -9.69 17.32
N TRP A 233 -14.78 -10.86 16.73
CA TRP A 233 -15.64 -12.04 16.94
C TRP A 233 -15.34 -12.79 18.24
N GLU A 234 -14.19 -12.54 18.90
CA GLU A 234 -13.86 -13.12 20.22
C GLU A 234 -14.13 -12.15 21.38
N ASP A 235 -14.30 -10.86 21.12
CA ASP A 235 -14.47 -9.83 22.14
C ASP A 235 -15.91 -9.30 22.18
N ASP A 236 -16.68 -9.76 23.17
CA ASP A 236 -18.05 -9.28 23.42
C ASP A 236 -18.12 -7.80 23.84
N ASN A 237 -17.01 -7.20 24.28
CA ASN A 237 -16.93 -5.82 24.72
C ASN A 237 -16.39 -4.87 23.63
N ILE A 238 -16.13 -5.37 22.41
CA ILE A 238 -15.43 -4.60 21.38
C ILE A 238 -16.15 -3.29 21.01
N ALA A 239 -17.49 -3.30 20.98
CA ALA A 239 -18.29 -2.11 20.71
C ALA A 239 -18.13 -1.07 21.84
N SER A 240 -18.19 -1.50 23.10
CA SER A 240 -17.97 -0.63 24.25
C SER A 240 -16.53 -0.09 24.30
N THR A 241 -15.55 -0.90 23.93
CA THR A 241 -14.14 -0.48 23.79
C THR A 241 -13.99 0.57 22.69
N ALA A 242 -14.61 0.38 21.53
CA ALA A 242 -14.64 1.35 20.46
C ALA A 242 -15.31 2.67 20.88
N ILE A 243 -16.44 2.64 21.60
CA ILE A 243 -17.08 3.86 22.13
C ILE A 243 -16.14 4.59 23.11
N ARG A 244 -15.49 3.86 24.03
CA ARG A 244 -14.55 4.47 24.99
C ARG A 244 -13.35 5.11 24.30
N SER A 245 -12.90 4.55 23.17
CA SER A 245 -11.78 5.09 22.39
C SER A 245 -12.05 6.48 21.78
N TRP A 246 -13.30 6.92 21.72
CA TRP A 246 -13.65 8.26 21.22
C TRP A 246 -13.28 9.38 22.19
N SER A 247 -13.28 9.09 23.49
CA SER A 247 -12.99 10.07 24.55
C SER A 247 -11.68 9.79 25.29
N LYS A 248 -11.16 8.55 25.23
CA LYS A 248 -9.91 8.15 25.87
C LYS A 248 -8.94 7.58 24.85
N SER A 249 -7.66 7.84 25.06
CA SER A 249 -6.56 7.22 24.31
C SER A 249 -6.70 5.69 24.35
N PHE A 250 -6.52 5.06 23.19
CA PHE A 250 -6.63 3.62 23.02
C PHE A 250 -5.49 3.13 22.13
N VAL A 251 -4.76 2.11 22.56
CA VAL A 251 -3.65 1.53 21.81
C VAL A 251 -3.98 0.08 21.44
N LEU A 252 -3.75 -0.29 20.19
CA LEU A 252 -3.97 -1.66 19.71
C LEU A 252 -3.01 -2.62 20.41
N SER A 253 -3.57 -3.67 21.01
CA SER A 253 -2.86 -4.63 21.86
C SER A 253 -1.86 -5.47 21.07
N GLY A 254 -2.21 -5.95 19.88
CA GLY A 254 -1.32 -6.78 19.09
C GLY A 254 -1.69 -6.86 17.61
N ARG A 255 -1.20 -7.89 16.93
CA ARG A 255 -1.33 -8.05 15.47
C ARG A 255 -2.75 -8.40 15.07
N VAL A 256 -3.48 -9.14 15.90
CA VAL A 256 -4.83 -9.60 15.58
C VAL A 256 -5.80 -8.43 15.51
N GLN A 257 -5.77 -7.52 16.48
CA GLN A 257 -6.58 -6.29 16.44
C GLN A 257 -6.21 -5.37 15.26
N ARG A 258 -4.93 -5.36 14.84
CA ARG A 258 -4.50 -4.62 13.66
C ARG A 258 -5.05 -5.24 12.39
N TYR A 259 -5.01 -6.57 12.28
CA TYR A 259 -5.46 -7.32 11.11
C TYR A 259 -6.98 -7.36 10.95
N ALA A 260 -7.72 -7.48 12.05
CA ALA A 260 -9.18 -7.53 12.06
C ALA A 260 -9.79 -6.39 12.93
N PRO A 261 -9.57 -5.12 12.55
CA PRO A 261 -10.04 -3.98 13.32
C PRO A 261 -11.56 -3.79 13.13
N LEU A 262 -12.26 -3.39 14.19
CA LEU A 262 -13.63 -2.88 14.09
C LEU A 262 -13.60 -1.35 13.90
N SER A 263 -12.97 -0.88 12.83
CA SER A 263 -12.78 0.56 12.56
C SER A 263 -14.07 1.29 12.21
N ARG A 264 -15.10 0.57 11.78
CA ARG A 264 -16.44 1.09 11.50
C ARG A 264 -17.49 0.28 12.25
N PHE A 265 -18.49 0.99 12.73
CA PHE A 265 -19.73 0.37 13.16
C PHE A 265 -20.64 0.27 11.95
N VAL A 266 -20.92 -0.97 11.57
CA VAL A 266 -21.78 -1.30 10.44
C VAL A 266 -22.90 -2.21 10.94
N ARG A 267 -24.10 -2.02 10.42
CA ARG A 267 -25.21 -2.95 10.57
C ARG A 267 -25.92 -3.09 9.23
N LEU A 268 -25.89 -4.28 8.67
CA LEU A 268 -26.74 -4.63 7.53
C LEU A 268 -28.20 -4.67 8.00
N LEU A 269 -29.07 -3.94 7.30
CA LEU A 269 -30.52 -3.96 7.54
C LEU A 269 -31.19 -4.97 6.62
N ASP A 270 -30.70 -5.02 5.38
CA ASP A 270 -31.09 -5.95 4.33
C ASP A 270 -29.92 -6.06 3.32
N LYS A 271 -30.18 -6.62 2.13
CA LYS A 271 -29.20 -6.78 1.04
C LYS A 271 -29.01 -5.50 0.19
N ARG A 272 -29.55 -4.36 0.64
CA ARG A 272 -29.52 -3.05 -0.04
C ARG A 272 -29.06 -1.89 0.84
N SER A 273 -29.31 -1.98 2.14
CA SER A 273 -29.30 -0.87 3.09
C SER A 273 -28.52 -1.20 4.35
N ILE A 274 -27.80 -0.21 4.87
CA ILE A 274 -26.95 -0.34 6.05
C ILE A 274 -27.07 0.87 6.97
N PHE A 275 -26.73 0.69 8.23
CA PHE A 275 -26.16 1.76 9.05
C PHE A 275 -24.65 1.72 8.99
N PHE A 276 -24.03 2.90 8.87
CA PHE A 276 -22.58 3.05 8.77
C PHE A 276 -22.12 4.26 9.58
N THR A 277 -21.22 4.05 10.53
CA THR A 277 -20.58 5.14 11.28
C THR A 277 -19.19 4.75 11.78
N ASN A 278 -18.50 5.70 12.42
CA ASN A 278 -17.15 5.50 12.93
C ASN A 278 -17.13 4.53 14.12
N GLY A 279 -16.16 3.63 14.15
CA GLY A 279 -15.97 2.61 15.18
C GLY A 279 -14.72 2.88 16.02
N LEU A 280 -13.87 1.87 16.20
CA LEU A 280 -12.67 1.96 17.02
C LEU A 280 -11.71 3.05 16.53
N LYS A 281 -11.28 3.91 17.45
CA LYS A 281 -10.32 5.00 17.22
C LYS A 281 -9.02 4.75 17.98
N PRO A 282 -8.06 4.03 17.38
CA PRO A 282 -6.75 3.90 18.00
C PRO A 282 -5.97 5.21 17.92
N ASP A 283 -5.05 5.39 18.85
CA ASP A 283 -3.97 6.37 18.75
C ASP A 283 -3.07 6.05 17.54
N ALA A 284 -2.20 7.00 17.20
CA ALA A 284 -1.24 6.83 16.11
C ALA A 284 -0.40 5.55 16.32
N ASP A 285 -0.64 4.56 15.46
CA ASP A 285 -0.01 3.24 15.55
C ASP A 285 1.15 3.08 14.55
N SER A 286 2.23 2.48 15.03
CA SER A 286 3.41 2.13 14.22
C SER A 286 3.84 0.67 14.40
N GLY A 287 2.87 -0.20 14.71
CA GLY A 287 3.06 -1.63 14.98
C GLY A 287 2.41 -2.56 13.96
N ASP A 288 1.87 -2.05 12.84
CA ASP A 288 1.28 -2.92 11.82
C ASP A 288 2.38 -3.73 11.09
N PRO A 289 2.37 -5.06 11.19
CA PRO A 289 3.40 -5.92 10.62
C PRO A 289 3.42 -5.91 9.08
N MET A 290 2.33 -5.49 8.41
CA MET A 290 2.31 -5.34 6.95
C MET A 290 2.76 -3.96 6.49
N LYS A 291 3.12 -3.06 7.39
CA LYS A 291 3.49 -1.69 7.03
C LYS A 291 4.96 -1.43 7.23
N ILE A 292 5.43 -0.44 6.49
CA ILE A 292 6.77 0.11 6.60
C ILE A 292 6.63 1.51 7.16
N TYR A 293 7.38 1.80 8.21
CA TYR A 293 7.38 3.10 8.86
C TYR A 293 8.76 3.74 8.83
N ARG A 294 8.77 5.07 8.73
CA ARG A 294 9.99 5.88 8.84
C ARG A 294 9.76 7.10 9.70
N ARG A 295 10.82 7.64 10.31
CA ARG A 295 10.84 8.96 10.92
C ARG A 295 12.11 9.70 10.54
N GLU A 296 11.99 11.02 10.41
CA GLU A 296 13.11 11.89 10.05
C GLU A 296 14.11 12.03 11.20
N ASP A 297 13.60 12.17 12.43
CA ASP A 297 14.38 12.29 13.65
C ASP A 297 13.71 11.54 14.82
N MET A 298 14.44 11.39 15.93
CA MET A 298 13.98 10.65 17.12
C MET A 298 12.81 11.32 17.86
N LYS A 299 12.61 12.63 17.67
CA LYS A 299 11.54 13.42 18.31
C LYS A 299 10.23 13.30 17.55
N LYS A 300 10.28 13.02 16.25
CA LYS A 300 9.11 12.81 15.40
C LYS A 300 8.56 11.39 15.54
N ARG A 301 7.25 11.26 15.28
CA ARG A 301 6.57 9.97 15.24
C ARG A 301 6.94 9.22 13.96
N PHE A 302 6.83 7.91 14.03
CA PHE A 302 6.89 7.06 12.85
C PHE A 302 5.69 7.34 11.94
N GLU A 303 5.96 7.55 10.65
CA GLU A 303 4.96 7.72 9.61
C GLU A 303 5.06 6.56 8.62
N PRO A 304 3.93 6.01 8.15
CA PRO A 304 3.97 4.93 7.18
C PRO A 304 4.44 5.44 5.81
N ILE A 305 5.20 4.62 5.09
CA ILE A 305 5.57 4.90 3.69
C ILE A 305 4.30 4.85 2.83
N LYS A 306 4.16 5.84 1.94
CA LYS A 306 2.96 6.05 1.12
C LYS A 306 3.25 5.83 -0.35
N LEU A 307 2.25 5.37 -1.08
CA LEU A 307 2.31 5.36 -2.55
C LEU A 307 2.13 6.77 -3.10
N SER A 308 2.68 6.98 -4.29
CA SER A 308 2.62 8.25 -5.00
C SER A 308 2.02 8.03 -6.38
N GLU A 309 1.14 8.94 -6.79
CA GLU A 309 0.59 8.94 -8.15
C GLU A 309 1.69 9.09 -9.21
N LYS A 310 2.76 9.84 -8.89
CA LYS A 310 3.81 10.21 -9.85
C LYS A 310 5.10 9.40 -9.72
N LYS A 311 5.11 8.38 -8.85
CA LYS A 311 6.28 7.52 -8.60
C LYS A 311 5.85 6.06 -8.43
N ALA A 312 6.42 5.19 -9.25
CA ALA A 312 6.28 3.73 -9.12
C ALA A 312 6.99 3.24 -7.86
N ALA A 313 6.48 2.19 -7.21
CA ALA A 313 7.00 1.70 -5.93
C ALA A 313 8.43 1.14 -6.06
N TRP A 314 8.80 0.56 -7.20
CA TRP A 314 10.15 0.03 -7.43
C TRP A 314 11.26 1.08 -7.27
N ARG A 315 10.96 2.36 -7.50
CA ARG A 315 11.90 3.47 -7.29
C ARG A 315 12.21 3.74 -5.81
N ASP A 316 11.52 3.08 -4.90
CA ASP A 316 11.80 3.06 -3.47
C ASP A 316 12.15 1.64 -2.97
N ALA A 317 12.48 0.70 -3.86
CA ALA A 317 12.71 -0.71 -3.50
C ALA A 317 13.75 -0.90 -2.38
N HIS A 318 14.84 -0.13 -2.39
CA HIS A 318 15.84 -0.14 -1.31
C HIS A 318 15.24 0.19 0.08
N ALA A 319 14.27 1.12 0.13
CA ALA A 319 13.55 1.44 1.36
C ALA A 319 12.46 0.40 1.67
N LEU A 320 11.82 -0.15 0.64
CA LEU A 320 10.76 -1.15 0.78
C LEU A 320 11.28 -2.51 1.23
N PHE A 321 12.49 -2.91 0.81
CA PHE A 321 13.10 -4.21 1.12
C PHE A 321 14.12 -4.16 2.25
N SER A 322 14.31 -3.00 2.89
CA SER A 322 14.99 -2.95 4.17
C SER A 322 14.31 -3.91 5.14
N TYR A 323 15.09 -4.72 5.86
CA TYR A 323 14.60 -5.73 6.79
C TYR A 323 15.13 -5.52 8.21
N ILE A 324 16.02 -4.55 8.42
CA ILE A 324 16.58 -4.20 9.73
C ILE A 324 15.69 -3.15 10.39
N ILE A 325 15.29 -3.43 11.63
CA ILE A 325 14.67 -2.44 12.50
C ILE A 325 15.76 -1.50 12.98
N THR A 326 15.59 -0.20 12.70
CA THR A 326 16.48 0.84 13.20
C THR A 326 15.68 1.85 14.00
N ASP A 327 16.40 2.75 14.65
CA ASP A 327 15.79 3.91 15.28
C ASP A 327 15.02 4.77 14.29
N ARG A 328 15.31 4.77 12.99
CA ARG A 328 14.61 5.62 12.00
C ARG A 328 13.62 4.88 11.13
N GLN A 329 13.65 3.55 11.11
CA GLN A 329 12.88 2.74 10.18
C GLN A 329 12.38 1.44 10.82
N LYS A 330 11.12 1.11 10.53
CA LYS A 330 10.52 -0.19 10.84
C LYS A 330 10.08 -0.84 9.54
N PRO A 331 10.68 -1.96 9.14
CA PRO A 331 10.30 -2.69 7.93
C PRO A 331 8.99 -3.47 8.14
N ALA A 332 8.42 -3.95 7.04
CA ALA A 332 7.35 -4.94 7.12
C ALA A 332 7.91 -6.22 7.76
N ALA A 333 7.18 -6.78 8.72
CA ALA A 333 7.67 -7.87 9.56
C ALA A 333 8.04 -9.12 8.75
N CYS A 334 7.34 -9.36 7.63
CA CYS A 334 7.61 -10.49 6.74
C CYS A 334 8.99 -10.42 6.08
N LEU A 335 9.58 -9.23 5.88
CA LEU A 335 10.91 -9.09 5.31
C LEU A 335 11.99 -9.53 6.29
N ASN A 336 11.89 -9.09 7.56
CA ASN A 336 12.78 -9.55 8.62
C ASN A 336 12.63 -11.05 8.90
N HIS A 337 11.42 -11.59 8.72
CA HIS A 337 11.17 -13.02 8.82
C HIS A 337 11.81 -13.79 7.67
N ALA A 338 11.59 -13.34 6.43
CA ALA A 338 12.16 -13.94 5.23
C ALA A 338 13.69 -13.91 5.21
N ALA A 339 14.31 -12.85 5.74
CA ALA A 339 15.76 -12.75 5.93
C ALA A 339 16.37 -13.90 6.75
N ARG A 340 15.57 -14.58 7.59
CA ARG A 340 16.00 -15.71 8.43
C ARG A 340 15.81 -17.06 7.74
N LEU A 341 15.30 -17.08 6.51
CA LEU A 341 15.01 -18.28 5.74
C LEU A 341 16.05 -18.43 4.62
N SER A 342 16.49 -19.67 4.37
CA SER A 342 17.34 -19.99 3.23
C SER A 342 16.50 -20.22 1.96
N ASP A 343 17.02 -19.86 0.78
CA ASP A 343 16.47 -20.18 -0.53
C ASP A 343 15.00 -19.79 -0.75
N LEU A 344 14.65 -18.57 -0.37
CA LEU A 344 13.30 -18.04 -0.57
C LEU A 344 13.15 -17.33 -1.92
N HIS A 345 12.40 -17.94 -2.83
CA HIS A 345 11.81 -17.22 -3.95
C HIS A 345 10.47 -16.66 -3.52
N SER A 346 10.37 -15.33 -3.41
CA SER A 346 9.13 -14.67 -3.02
C SER A 346 8.86 -13.44 -3.87
N LEU A 347 7.58 -13.11 -3.98
CA LEU A 347 7.09 -11.92 -4.65
C LEU A 347 6.51 -10.96 -3.58
N ALA A 348 7.05 -9.76 -3.48
CA ALA A 348 6.46 -8.71 -2.66
C ALA A 348 5.23 -8.14 -3.37
N ASN A 349 4.10 -8.17 -2.67
CA ASN A 349 2.88 -7.50 -3.07
C ASN A 349 2.76 -6.18 -2.30
N ILE A 350 2.71 -5.06 -3.00
CA ILE A 350 2.68 -3.70 -2.45
C ILE A 350 1.34 -3.07 -2.84
N VAL A 351 0.50 -2.85 -1.84
CA VAL A 351 -0.89 -2.43 -2.05
C VAL A 351 -1.22 -1.23 -1.17
N GLY A 352 -1.89 -0.23 -1.73
CA GLY A 352 -2.40 0.88 -0.94
C GLY A 352 -2.99 2.01 -1.77
N PHE A 353 -3.33 3.10 -1.09
CA PHE A 353 -3.77 4.33 -1.72
C PHE A 353 -2.61 5.29 -1.96
N ALA A 354 -2.60 5.95 -3.12
CA ALA A 354 -1.97 7.26 -3.26
C ALA A 354 -3.02 8.32 -2.94
N ARG A 355 -2.70 9.20 -1.99
CA ARG A 355 -3.63 10.22 -1.49
C ARG A 355 -3.01 11.61 -1.51
N ASP A 356 -3.85 12.60 -1.71
CA ASP A 356 -3.55 13.99 -1.40
C ASP A 356 -4.58 14.51 -0.39
N GLN A 357 -4.10 14.82 0.81
CA GLN A 357 -4.93 15.15 1.97
C GLN A 357 -6.03 14.13 2.17
N ASN A 358 -7.31 14.45 1.94
CA ASN A 358 -8.46 13.54 2.10
C ASN A 358 -8.92 12.88 0.80
N LYS A 359 -8.32 13.22 -0.35
CA LYS A 359 -8.67 12.67 -1.65
C LYS A 359 -7.81 11.46 -1.94
N ILE A 360 -8.46 10.38 -2.35
CA ILE A 360 -7.78 9.23 -2.94
C ILE A 360 -7.58 9.56 -4.42
N LEU A 361 -6.33 9.57 -4.86
CA LEU A 361 -5.96 9.82 -6.25
C LEU A 361 -6.01 8.53 -7.04
N LEU A 362 -5.49 7.45 -6.46
CA LEU A 362 -5.56 6.10 -7.00
C LEU A 362 -5.35 5.06 -5.90
N TRP A 363 -5.66 3.81 -6.24
CA TRP A 363 -5.15 2.63 -5.57
C TRP A 363 -4.22 1.88 -6.52
N ARG A 364 -3.26 1.16 -5.96
CA ARG A 364 -2.28 0.39 -6.73
C ARG A 364 -2.01 -0.93 -6.05
N HIS A 365 -1.71 -1.92 -6.88
CA HIS A 365 -1.14 -3.20 -6.49
C HIS A 365 0.08 -3.44 -7.39
N GLU A 366 1.26 -3.21 -6.83
CA GLU A 366 2.54 -3.46 -7.51
C GLU A 366 3.13 -4.79 -6.99
N ARG A 367 3.79 -5.53 -7.88
CA ARG A 367 4.39 -6.83 -7.58
C ARG A 367 5.86 -6.80 -7.97
N MET A 368 6.74 -7.19 -7.05
CA MET A 368 8.18 -7.17 -7.29
C MET A 368 8.85 -8.45 -6.76
N PRO A 369 9.79 -9.06 -7.50
CA PRO A 369 10.55 -10.18 -6.98
C PRO A 369 11.41 -9.73 -5.80
N VAL A 370 11.60 -10.60 -4.81
CA VAL A 370 12.47 -10.35 -3.66
C VAL A 370 13.57 -11.40 -3.63
N PRO A 371 14.72 -11.13 -4.27
CA PRO A 371 15.90 -11.98 -4.17
C PRO A 371 16.31 -12.19 -2.71
N ALA A 372 16.47 -13.44 -2.28
CA ALA A 372 16.84 -13.78 -0.90
C ALA A 372 18.13 -13.09 -0.46
N ALA A 373 19.11 -12.97 -1.37
CA ALA A 373 20.38 -12.31 -1.10
C ALA A 373 20.21 -10.84 -0.66
N LEU A 374 19.20 -10.12 -1.18
CA LEU A 374 18.93 -8.74 -0.77
C LEU A 374 18.43 -8.65 0.67
N LEU A 375 17.87 -9.73 1.23
CA LEU A 375 17.39 -9.77 2.61
C LEU A 375 18.44 -10.31 3.59
N SER A 376 19.63 -10.72 3.12
CA SER A 376 20.70 -11.22 3.96
C SER A 376 21.90 -10.27 4.08
N GLU A 377 22.09 -9.38 3.10
CA GLU A 377 23.32 -8.60 2.91
C GLU A 377 23.02 -7.09 2.78
N ASP A 378 23.38 -6.30 3.81
CA ASP A 378 23.04 -4.86 3.92
C ASP A 378 23.67 -4.00 2.80
N ASN A 379 24.89 -4.34 2.42
CA ASN A 379 25.63 -3.72 1.31
C ASN A 379 24.86 -3.80 -0.01
N LEU A 380 24.11 -4.88 -0.28
CA LEU A 380 23.33 -5.00 -1.51
C LEU A 380 22.15 -4.00 -1.53
N ILE A 381 21.48 -3.78 -0.39
CA ILE A 381 20.40 -2.78 -0.28
C ILE A 381 20.95 -1.37 -0.45
N GLU A 382 22.08 -1.06 0.20
CA GLU A 382 22.74 0.25 0.07
C GLU A 382 23.15 0.51 -1.40
N ARG A 383 23.74 -0.51 -2.04
CA ARG A 383 24.12 -0.45 -3.46
C ARG A 383 22.91 -0.24 -4.36
N LEU A 384 21.82 -0.97 -4.14
CA LEU A 384 20.57 -0.81 -4.86
C LEU A 384 20.06 0.63 -4.73
N GLY A 385 20.11 1.20 -3.52
CA GLY A 385 19.78 2.61 -3.28
C GLY A 385 20.62 3.57 -4.11
N GLY A 386 21.94 3.36 -4.17
CA GLY A 386 22.85 4.15 -5.01
C GLY A 386 22.55 4.03 -6.51
N LEU A 387 22.23 2.83 -6.99
CA LEU A 387 21.89 2.58 -8.40
C LEU A 387 20.54 3.18 -8.79
N ILE A 388 19.54 3.14 -7.90
CA ILE A 388 18.28 3.87 -8.08
C ILE A 388 18.54 5.39 -8.10
N GLN A 389 19.41 5.89 -7.23
CA GLN A 389 19.78 7.31 -7.20
C GLN A 389 20.46 7.76 -8.50
N ASN A 390 21.24 6.90 -9.17
CA ASN A 390 21.77 7.19 -10.51
C ASN A 390 20.64 7.46 -11.53
N ALA A 391 19.58 6.64 -11.50
CA ALA A 391 18.43 6.83 -12.38
C ALA A 391 17.63 8.10 -12.04
N GLU A 392 17.51 8.45 -10.75
CA GLU A 392 16.91 9.71 -10.31
C GLU A 392 17.73 10.93 -10.77
N ASN A 393 19.06 10.85 -10.70
CA ASN A 393 19.96 11.91 -11.19
C ASN A 393 19.83 12.08 -12.71
N ALA A 394 19.78 10.99 -13.47
CA ALA A 394 19.53 11.03 -14.90
C ALA A 394 18.16 11.65 -15.23
N ALA A 395 17.10 11.35 -14.47
CA ALA A 395 15.78 11.96 -14.64
C ALA A 395 15.79 13.48 -14.35
N ILE A 396 16.54 13.92 -13.34
CA ILE A 396 16.75 15.35 -13.06
C ILE A 396 17.42 16.01 -14.26
N GLU A 397 18.47 15.38 -14.80
CA GLU A 397 19.20 15.94 -15.93
C GLU A 397 18.38 15.96 -17.22
N LEU A 398 17.64 14.89 -17.47
CA LEU A 398 16.66 14.78 -18.55
C LEU A 398 15.67 15.95 -18.54
N ASN A 399 15.11 16.25 -17.37
CA ASN A 399 14.20 17.39 -17.20
C ASN A 399 14.91 18.75 -17.37
N ASN A 400 16.16 18.90 -16.91
CA ASN A 400 16.94 20.12 -17.11
C ASN A 400 17.21 20.38 -18.61
N ARG A 401 17.53 19.34 -19.36
CA ARG A 401 17.73 19.41 -20.81
C ARG A 401 16.45 19.74 -21.53
N MET A 402 15.34 19.08 -21.20
CA MET A 402 14.03 19.38 -21.77
C MET A 402 13.60 20.83 -21.49
N ARG A 403 13.82 21.32 -20.26
CA ARG A 403 13.61 22.73 -19.88
C ARG A 403 14.41 23.70 -20.74
N ARG A 404 15.69 23.39 -20.98
CA ARG A 404 16.57 24.22 -21.80
C ARG A 404 16.12 24.24 -23.27
N ILE A 405 15.71 23.09 -23.82
CA ILE A 405 15.16 22.98 -25.17
C ILE A 405 13.85 23.77 -25.30
N ALA A 406 12.91 23.60 -24.35
CA ALA A 406 11.65 24.33 -24.33
C ALA A 406 11.88 25.85 -24.27
N LYS A 407 12.79 26.30 -23.40
CA LYS A 407 13.20 27.71 -23.28
C LYS A 407 13.74 28.27 -24.60
N LEU A 408 14.67 27.55 -25.23
CA LEU A 408 15.29 27.95 -26.49
C LEU A 408 14.32 27.89 -27.69
N SER A 409 13.34 26.98 -27.65
CA SER A 409 12.31 26.86 -28.70
C SER A 409 11.35 28.05 -28.68
N LEU A 410 10.98 28.51 -27.48
CA LEU A 410 10.12 29.68 -27.29
C LEU A 410 10.86 30.99 -27.52
N SER A 411 12.13 31.07 -27.08
CA SER A 411 12.98 32.24 -27.33
C SER A 411 14.42 31.83 -27.68
N PRO A 412 14.78 31.77 -28.98
CA PRO A 412 16.10 31.35 -29.43
C PRO A 412 17.25 32.25 -28.95
N SER A 413 16.97 33.51 -28.60
CA SER A 413 17.96 34.44 -28.05
C SER A 413 18.13 34.32 -26.54
N ALA A 414 17.40 33.45 -25.83
CA ALA A 414 17.37 33.48 -24.37
C ALA A 414 18.69 33.15 -23.64
N GLU A 415 19.73 32.75 -24.36
CA GLU A 415 21.09 32.52 -23.84
C GLU A 415 22.10 33.61 -24.26
N THR A 416 21.69 34.62 -25.03
CA THR A 416 22.51 35.81 -25.33
C THR A 416 22.37 36.85 -24.21
N PRO A 417 23.38 37.72 -23.97
CA PRO A 417 23.35 38.72 -22.90
C PRO A 417 22.08 39.61 -22.90
N ASP A 418 21.65 40.06 -24.08
CA ASP A 418 20.45 40.90 -24.27
C ASP A 418 19.22 40.11 -24.76
N GLY A 419 19.25 38.80 -24.53
CA GLY A 419 18.25 37.86 -25.03
C GLY A 419 16.90 37.95 -24.32
N ARG A 420 15.81 38.08 -25.10
CA ARG A 420 14.45 37.98 -24.57
C ARG A 420 14.27 36.65 -23.83
N GLN A 421 13.85 36.70 -22.58
CA GLN A 421 13.45 35.50 -21.86
C GLN A 421 12.02 35.10 -22.25
N PRO A 422 11.73 33.81 -22.45
CA PRO A 422 10.36 33.38 -22.63
C PRO A 422 9.59 33.53 -21.32
N ASP A 423 8.28 33.63 -21.43
CA ASP A 423 7.42 33.61 -20.26
C ASP A 423 7.57 32.28 -19.49
N LYS A 424 7.54 32.35 -18.16
CA LYS A 424 7.79 31.16 -17.33
C LYS A 424 6.65 30.15 -17.40
N ASP A 425 5.42 30.62 -17.55
CA ASP A 425 4.24 29.77 -17.60
C ASP A 425 4.13 29.11 -18.98
N ASP A 426 4.55 29.79 -20.04
CA ASP A 426 4.70 29.19 -21.37
C ASP A 426 5.71 28.04 -21.38
N VAL A 427 6.87 28.25 -20.74
CA VAL A 427 7.88 27.19 -20.59
C VAL A 427 7.32 26.02 -19.78
N ALA A 428 6.63 26.30 -18.68
CA ALA A 428 6.04 25.26 -17.82
C ALA A 428 4.99 24.43 -18.56
N ARG A 429 4.06 25.08 -19.27
CA ARG A 429 3.03 24.41 -20.09
C ARG A 429 3.64 23.54 -21.18
N LEU A 430 4.67 24.05 -21.86
CA LEU A 430 5.35 23.27 -22.89
C LEU A 430 6.02 22.03 -22.30
N ILE A 431 6.72 22.15 -21.16
CA ILE A 431 7.36 21.01 -20.49
C ILE A 431 6.34 19.98 -20.02
N GLU A 432 5.19 20.41 -19.50
CA GLU A 432 4.12 19.50 -19.08
C GLU A 432 3.59 18.69 -20.26
N ALA A 433 3.48 19.30 -21.44
CA ALA A 433 2.99 18.63 -22.65
C ALA A 433 3.99 17.62 -23.26
N ILE A 434 5.30 17.83 -23.09
CA ILE A 434 6.35 17.00 -23.71
C ILE A 434 7.31 16.38 -22.68
N ASP A 435 6.86 16.19 -21.44
CA ASP A 435 7.69 15.65 -20.37
C ASP A 435 8.24 14.25 -20.73
N PRO A 436 9.55 14.06 -20.87
CA PRO A 436 10.12 12.75 -21.21
C PRO A 436 10.13 11.77 -20.02
N ARG A 437 9.93 12.25 -18.79
CA ARG A 437 10.12 11.44 -17.57
C ARG A 437 9.14 10.26 -17.44
N PRO A 438 7.84 10.38 -17.76
CA PRO A 438 6.92 9.23 -17.65
C PRO A 438 7.35 8.04 -18.51
N VAL A 439 7.74 8.29 -19.76
CA VAL A 439 8.22 7.25 -20.69
C VAL A 439 9.55 6.68 -20.20
N TYR A 440 10.48 7.53 -19.77
CA TYR A 440 11.76 7.10 -19.18
C TYR A 440 11.56 6.13 -18.01
N TRP A 441 10.70 6.47 -17.04
CA TRP A 441 10.46 5.62 -15.88
C TRP A 441 9.77 4.30 -16.24
N SER A 442 8.81 4.34 -17.17
CA SER A 442 8.13 3.13 -17.64
C SER A 442 9.10 2.16 -18.32
N ARG A 443 10.02 2.65 -19.15
CA ARG A 443 11.01 1.80 -19.85
C ARG A 443 12.06 1.22 -18.91
N LEU A 444 12.38 1.92 -17.82
CA LEU A 444 13.37 1.44 -16.85
C LEU A 444 12.89 0.27 -15.98
N GLU A 445 11.58 0.05 -15.86
CA GLU A 445 11.05 -0.96 -14.94
C GLU A 445 11.53 -2.39 -15.25
N GLN A 446 11.51 -2.80 -16.52
CA GLN A 446 12.03 -4.12 -16.93
C GLN A 446 13.53 -4.26 -16.62
N HIS A 447 14.30 -3.19 -16.83
CA HIS A 447 15.74 -3.16 -16.58
C HIS A 447 16.02 -3.18 -15.08
N PHE A 448 15.12 -2.61 -14.28
CA PHE A 448 15.20 -2.64 -12.83
C PHE A 448 15.01 -4.06 -12.28
N TYR A 449 14.05 -4.83 -12.81
CA TYR A 449 13.91 -6.24 -12.40
C TYR A 449 15.13 -7.08 -12.77
N THR A 450 15.71 -6.83 -13.95
CA THR A 450 16.99 -7.45 -14.34
C THR A 450 18.12 -7.08 -13.38
N LEU A 451 18.21 -5.79 -12.99
CA LEU A 451 19.18 -5.36 -11.97
C LEU A 451 18.93 -6.09 -10.64
N LEU A 452 17.68 -6.12 -10.19
CA LEU A 452 17.31 -6.66 -8.88
C LEU A 452 17.72 -8.14 -8.75
N GLU A 453 17.46 -8.94 -9.78
CA GLU A 453 17.82 -10.36 -9.83
C GLU A 453 19.33 -10.61 -9.91
N ASN A 454 20.07 -9.76 -10.64
CA ASN A 454 21.49 -10.01 -10.95
C ASN A 454 22.47 -9.25 -10.04
N LEU A 455 22.02 -8.25 -9.27
CA LEU A 455 22.87 -7.46 -8.38
C LEU A 455 23.68 -8.30 -7.38
N PRO A 456 23.15 -9.39 -6.78
CA PRO A 456 23.96 -10.27 -5.92
C PRO A 456 25.18 -10.85 -6.64
N GLY A 457 25.12 -10.99 -7.96
CA GLY A 457 26.23 -11.48 -8.79
C GLY A 457 27.41 -10.49 -8.91
N ASP A 458 27.23 -9.22 -8.56
CA ASP A 458 28.32 -8.21 -8.54
C ASP A 458 29.15 -8.29 -7.24
N TRP A 459 28.65 -8.98 -6.21
CA TRP A 459 29.34 -9.20 -4.95
C TRP A 459 30.28 -10.41 -5.03
N ASP A 460 31.48 -10.30 -4.45
CA ASP A 460 32.41 -11.41 -4.32
C ASP A 460 32.38 -11.98 -2.90
N LEU A 461 31.74 -13.15 -2.76
CA LEU A 461 31.62 -13.86 -1.50
C LEU A 461 32.99 -14.29 -0.92
N ALA A 462 34.01 -14.49 -1.75
CA ALA A 462 35.32 -14.94 -1.28
C ALA A 462 36.13 -13.80 -0.64
N SER A 463 36.05 -12.60 -1.20
CA SER A 463 36.73 -11.41 -0.65
C SER A 463 35.89 -10.64 0.35
N GLY A 464 34.56 -10.81 0.33
CA GLY A 464 33.64 -10.00 1.15
C GLY A 464 33.60 -8.54 0.70
N ASP A 465 33.85 -8.28 -0.59
CA ASP A 465 33.82 -6.95 -1.20
C ASP A 465 33.16 -7.01 -2.60
N TRP A 466 32.92 -5.84 -3.18
CA TRP A 466 32.46 -5.73 -4.56
C TRP A 466 33.56 -6.19 -5.51
N LYS A 467 33.17 -6.90 -6.58
CA LYS A 467 34.07 -7.22 -7.69
C LYS A 467 34.66 -5.93 -8.27
N GLU A 468 35.77 -6.02 -8.99
CA GLU A 468 36.27 -4.85 -9.75
C GLU A 468 35.19 -4.32 -10.71
N ASP A 469 35.19 -3.00 -10.97
CA ASP A 469 34.09 -2.32 -11.68
C ASP A 469 33.81 -2.93 -13.06
N ASP A 470 34.84 -3.44 -13.76
CA ASP A 470 34.70 -4.15 -15.04
C ASP A 470 33.96 -5.49 -14.94
N ARG A 471 34.01 -6.15 -13.78
CA ARG A 471 33.35 -7.42 -13.47
C ARG A 471 31.96 -7.26 -12.83
N GLN A 472 31.55 -6.03 -12.51
CA GLN A 472 30.22 -5.71 -11.98
C GLN A 472 29.16 -5.61 -13.09
N THR A 473 28.81 -6.76 -13.67
CA THR A 473 27.95 -6.84 -14.87
C THR A 473 26.56 -6.24 -14.64
N ALA A 474 25.93 -6.46 -13.48
CA ALA A 474 24.58 -5.97 -13.22
C ALA A 474 24.57 -4.43 -13.07
N THR A 475 25.53 -3.89 -12.33
CA THR A 475 25.75 -2.46 -12.16
C THR A 475 25.98 -1.77 -13.51
N ASN A 476 26.90 -2.29 -14.32
CA ASN A 476 27.27 -1.67 -15.58
C ASN A 476 26.12 -1.72 -16.58
N THR A 477 25.45 -2.87 -16.68
CA THR A 477 24.25 -3.01 -17.51
C THR A 477 23.19 -2.00 -17.11
N TRP A 478 22.90 -1.85 -15.81
CA TRP A 478 21.94 -0.86 -15.33
C TRP A 478 22.34 0.58 -15.70
N ARG A 479 23.59 0.98 -15.47
CA ARG A 479 24.08 2.33 -15.81
C ARG A 479 23.94 2.61 -17.30
N GLU A 480 24.25 1.65 -18.16
CA GLU A 480 24.06 1.78 -19.61
C GLU A 480 22.59 1.91 -19.99
N GLN A 481 21.69 1.09 -19.43
CA GLN A 481 20.26 1.20 -19.70
C GLN A 481 19.69 2.54 -19.22
N VAL A 482 20.11 3.04 -18.06
CA VAL A 482 19.72 4.38 -17.57
C VAL A 482 20.10 5.47 -18.59
N LYS A 483 21.34 5.46 -19.08
CA LYS A 483 21.81 6.44 -20.07
C LYS A 483 21.04 6.31 -21.40
N ARG A 484 20.88 5.08 -21.88
CA ARG A 484 20.17 4.77 -23.13
C ARG A 484 18.71 5.20 -23.07
N GLU A 485 17.98 4.81 -22.04
CA GLU A 485 16.55 5.11 -21.91
C GLU A 485 16.31 6.60 -21.67
N ALA A 486 17.20 7.30 -20.94
CA ALA A 486 17.14 8.76 -20.81
C ALA A 486 17.32 9.45 -22.17
N ARG A 487 18.26 8.99 -22.99
CA ARG A 487 18.44 9.48 -24.36
C ARG A 487 17.21 9.21 -25.22
N CYS A 488 16.71 7.97 -25.25
CA CYS A 488 15.55 7.60 -26.05
C CYS A 488 14.29 8.40 -25.67
N ALA A 489 14.04 8.58 -24.37
CA ALA A 489 12.92 9.40 -23.90
C ALA A 489 13.07 10.87 -24.30
N LEU A 490 14.28 11.44 -24.22
CA LEU A 490 14.54 12.81 -24.66
C LEU A 490 14.30 12.98 -26.17
N GLU A 491 14.85 12.07 -26.98
CA GLU A 491 14.70 12.11 -28.44
C GLU A 491 13.23 12.01 -28.86
N GLU A 492 12.43 11.20 -28.18
CA GLU A 492 11.00 11.08 -28.44
C GLU A 492 10.24 12.37 -28.11
N SER A 493 10.46 12.95 -26.93
CA SER A 493 9.88 14.25 -26.56
C SER A 493 10.29 15.36 -27.53
N ILE A 494 11.53 15.34 -28.03
CA ILE A 494 12.01 16.29 -29.02
C ILE A 494 11.25 16.16 -30.34
N ARG A 495 10.94 14.93 -30.80
CA ARG A 495 10.17 14.73 -32.04
C ARG A 495 8.80 15.39 -31.98
N SER A 496 8.17 15.44 -30.80
CA SER A 496 6.89 16.11 -30.58
C SER A 496 6.95 17.63 -30.76
N LEU A 497 8.14 18.26 -30.72
CA LEU A 497 8.31 19.69 -31.05
C LEU A 497 8.23 19.98 -32.56
N GLY A 498 8.19 18.94 -33.39
CA GLY A 498 8.15 19.05 -34.85
C GLY A 498 9.47 19.54 -35.46
N THR A 499 9.39 19.97 -36.72
CA THR A 499 10.56 20.29 -37.57
C THR A 499 10.75 21.78 -37.81
N THR A 500 10.21 22.63 -36.93
CA THR A 500 10.39 24.08 -37.07
C THR A 500 11.85 24.47 -36.88
N SER A 501 12.33 25.50 -37.59
CA SER A 501 13.72 25.97 -37.49
C SER A 501 14.11 26.34 -36.06
N ARG A 502 13.15 26.85 -35.27
CA ARG A 502 13.34 27.16 -33.85
C ARG A 502 13.57 25.91 -33.00
N ALA A 503 12.78 24.86 -33.21
CA ALA A 503 12.94 23.58 -32.52
C ALA A 503 14.28 22.92 -32.88
N ILE A 504 14.62 22.86 -34.17
CA ILE A 504 15.89 22.28 -34.64
C ILE A 504 17.09 23.03 -34.02
N GLN A 505 17.05 24.37 -34.03
CA GLN A 505 18.11 25.18 -33.44
C GLN A 505 18.21 24.98 -31.92
N ALA A 506 17.07 24.88 -31.21
CA ALA A 506 17.05 24.64 -29.77
C ALA A 506 17.66 23.29 -29.41
N VAL A 507 17.31 22.25 -30.16
CA VAL A 507 17.82 20.88 -29.97
C VAL A 507 19.33 20.82 -30.22
N ALA A 508 19.82 21.43 -31.30
CA ALA A 508 21.25 21.43 -31.64
C ALA A 508 22.14 22.07 -30.55
N ARG A 509 21.59 22.94 -29.69
CA ARG A 509 22.31 23.61 -28.60
C ARG A 509 22.35 22.82 -27.30
N VAL A 510 21.62 21.70 -27.21
CA VAL A 510 21.51 20.88 -26.01
C VAL A 510 21.99 19.47 -26.32
N ARG A 511 22.93 18.97 -25.53
CA ARG A 511 23.42 17.59 -25.65
C ARG A 511 22.28 16.61 -25.38
N THR A 512 22.06 15.67 -26.29
CA THR A 512 21.05 14.60 -26.15
C THR A 512 21.62 13.33 -25.49
N ASP A 513 22.92 13.08 -25.63
CA ASP A 513 23.62 11.93 -25.04
C ASP A 513 23.85 12.04 -23.53
N PHE A 514 23.77 10.91 -22.83
CA PHE A 514 24.03 10.79 -21.40
C PHE A 514 25.34 10.04 -21.13
N ASN A 515 26.10 10.49 -20.14
CA ASN A 515 27.33 9.85 -19.68
C ASN A 515 27.32 9.65 -18.15
N ASP A 516 28.36 9.00 -17.60
CA ASP A 516 28.40 8.70 -16.15
C ASP A 516 28.41 9.95 -15.27
N GLY A 517 28.82 11.09 -15.80
CA GLY A 517 28.72 12.39 -15.12
C GLY A 517 27.27 12.85 -14.92
N ASP A 518 26.35 12.43 -15.79
CA ASP A 518 24.92 12.72 -15.66
C ASP A 518 24.22 11.83 -14.60
N LEU A 519 24.85 10.72 -14.22
CA LEU A 519 24.37 9.81 -13.17
C LEU A 519 24.76 10.27 -11.76
N LYS A 520 25.73 11.19 -11.64
CA LYS A 520 26.23 11.69 -10.36
C LYS A 520 25.43 12.91 -9.87
N PRO A 521 25.36 13.15 -8.56
CA PRO A 521 24.72 14.35 -8.03
C PRO A 521 25.47 15.58 -8.55
N LYS A 522 24.73 16.55 -9.12
CA LYS A 522 25.34 17.83 -9.51
C LYS A 522 25.61 18.64 -8.25
N ASN A 523 26.88 18.88 -7.93
CA ASN A 523 27.28 19.84 -6.90
C ASN A 523 26.61 21.19 -7.21
N ARG A 524 25.61 21.58 -6.42
CA ARG A 524 25.09 22.95 -6.43
C ARG A 524 26.25 23.85 -6.02
N LYS A 525 26.84 24.57 -6.98
CA LYS A 525 27.83 25.62 -6.72
C LYS A 525 27.38 26.42 -5.50
N SER A 526 28.23 26.47 -4.49
CA SER A 526 28.07 27.32 -3.31
C SER A 526 27.69 28.72 -3.78
N LYS A 527 26.51 29.20 -3.41
CA LYS A 527 26.19 30.63 -3.55
C LYS A 527 27.26 31.38 -2.76
N ASN A 528 28.20 32.02 -3.46
CA ASN A 528 29.12 32.99 -2.87
C ASN A 528 28.29 33.99 -2.08
N ARG A 529 28.43 33.96 -0.74
CA ARG A 529 28.03 35.06 0.13
C ARG A 529 28.81 36.28 -0.35
N LYS A 530 28.17 37.18 -1.10
CA LYS A 530 28.64 38.56 -1.22
C LYS A 530 28.51 39.18 0.18
N GLY A 531 29.57 39.11 0.97
CA GLY A 531 29.73 39.90 2.17
C GLY A 531 29.92 41.36 1.76
N GLY A 532 28.86 42.15 1.85
CA GLY A 532 28.97 43.60 1.86
C GLY A 532 29.52 44.05 3.21
N ARG A 533 30.83 44.29 3.28
CA ARG A 533 31.43 45.11 4.33
C ARG A 533 31.11 46.56 3.98
N LYS A 534 30.13 47.17 4.66
CA LYS A 534 30.07 48.63 4.77
C LYS A 534 31.03 49.02 5.89
N GLN A 535 32.14 49.65 5.52
CA GLN A 535 32.88 50.54 6.39
C GLN A 535 32.00 51.77 6.62
N ASN A 536 31.66 52.06 7.87
CA ASN A 536 31.27 53.40 8.28
C ASN A 536 32.53 54.01 8.91
N GLU A 537 33.08 55.02 8.22
CA GLU A 537 33.88 56.06 8.83
C GLU A 537 32.98 57.29 9.02
N SER A 538 33.22 58.00 10.12
CA SER A 538 32.58 59.23 10.63
C SER A 538 31.43 59.02 11.61
#